data_AF-A0A1U7W4I6-F1
#
_entry.id   AF-A0A1U7W4I6-F1
#
_cell.length_a   1.000
_cell.length_b   1.000
_cell.length_c   1.000
_cell.angle_alpha   90.00
_cell.angle_beta   90.00
_cell.angle_gamma   90.00
#
_symmetry.space_group_name_H-M   'P 1'
#
loop_
_entity.id
_entity.type
_entity.pdbx_description
1 polymer ?
#
loop_
_entity_poly.entity_id
_entity_poly.type
_entity_poly.pdbx_seq_one_letter_code
_entity_poly.pdbx_strand_id
1 'polypeptide(L)'
;MRILSLPSTSFSLGDCHVPKNLTYGNISSVTLIPMARSQFQPQKRRNFGNSNRTPGFSWMATVGEKVQVSTVPTSVPVRVALELLQAGHRYLDVRTAEEFSDGHATGAINIPYMFRIGSGMTKNPNFLEQVLKHFGKDDEIIVGCQLGKRSFMAATDLLAAGFTGVTDIAGGYAAWTENGLPTDS
;
A
#
# COMPACT_ATOMS: atom_id res chain seq x y z
N MET A 1 -12.90 -33.46 -41.16
CA MET A 1 -13.91 -33.08 -40.14
C MET A 1 -14.19 -34.30 -39.26
N ARG A 2 -13.63 -34.34 -38.06
CA ARG A 2 -13.94 -35.35 -37.02
C ARG A 2 -14.29 -34.58 -35.76
N ILE A 3 -15.57 -34.65 -35.39
CA ILE A 3 -16.13 -34.05 -34.20
C ILE A 3 -15.97 -35.09 -33.09
N LEU A 4 -15.06 -34.86 -32.14
CA LEU A 4 -14.95 -35.68 -30.94
C LEU A 4 -15.71 -34.97 -29.83
N SER A 5 -16.88 -35.53 -29.50
CA SER A 5 -17.70 -35.21 -28.35
C SER A 5 -16.99 -35.69 -27.07
N LEU A 6 -16.90 -34.83 -26.06
CA LEU A 6 -16.50 -35.19 -24.71
C LEU A 6 -17.65 -34.92 -23.72
N PRO A 7 -17.75 -35.73 -22.64
CA PRO A 7 -18.97 -35.89 -21.86
C PRO A 7 -19.19 -34.80 -20.81
N SER A 8 -20.47 -34.48 -20.61
CA SER A 8 -21.02 -33.63 -19.57
C SER A 8 -20.91 -34.31 -18.20
N THR A 9 -20.04 -33.78 -17.34
CA THR A 9 -19.97 -34.16 -15.92
C THR A 9 -20.94 -33.32 -15.10
N SER A 10 -22.00 -33.96 -14.61
CA SER A 10 -22.93 -33.43 -13.62
C SER A 10 -22.24 -33.31 -12.26
N PHE A 11 -22.10 -32.09 -11.75
CA PHE A 11 -21.63 -31.84 -10.39
C PHE A 11 -22.83 -31.77 -9.44
N SER A 12 -22.91 -32.71 -8.51
CA SER A 12 -23.96 -32.79 -7.49
C SER A 12 -23.69 -31.74 -6.42
N LEU A 13 -24.67 -30.88 -6.11
CA LEU A 13 -24.62 -29.98 -4.95
C LEU A 13 -24.63 -30.83 -3.67
N GLY A 14 -23.54 -30.77 -2.92
CA GLY A 14 -23.48 -31.26 -1.55
C GLY A 14 -24.04 -30.22 -0.59
N ASP A 15 -25.05 -30.62 0.18
CA ASP A 15 -25.64 -29.88 1.28
C ASP A 15 -24.60 -29.55 2.37
N CYS A 16 -24.28 -28.26 2.51
CA CYS A 16 -23.49 -27.76 3.64
C CYS A 16 -24.40 -27.55 4.85
N HIS A 17 -24.41 -28.54 5.74
CA HIS A 17 -25.10 -28.51 7.02
C HIS A 17 -24.51 -27.43 7.95
N VAL A 18 -25.32 -26.45 8.34
CA VAL A 18 -24.97 -25.38 9.28
C VAL A 18 -25.20 -25.87 10.72
N PRO A 19 -24.17 -25.99 11.59
CA PRO A 19 -24.42 -26.24 13.00
C PRO A 19 -24.88 -24.94 13.69
N LYS A 20 -26.13 -24.95 14.15
CA LYS A 20 -26.68 -24.00 15.12
C LYS A 20 -26.36 -24.49 16.54
N ASN A 21 -25.39 -23.87 17.21
CA ASN A 21 -25.44 -23.63 18.66
C ASN A 21 -24.15 -22.98 19.15
N LEU A 22 -24.23 -21.76 19.64
CA LEU A 22 -23.48 -21.37 20.83
C LEU A 22 -24.30 -20.34 21.59
N THR A 23 -24.64 -20.75 22.80
CA THR A 23 -25.55 -20.14 23.74
C THR A 23 -25.00 -18.84 24.31
N TYR A 24 -25.89 -17.85 24.38
CA TYR A 24 -25.72 -16.56 25.02
C TYR A 24 -25.49 -16.75 26.53
N GLY A 25 -24.25 -16.51 26.98
CA GLY A 25 -23.86 -16.55 28.39
C GLY A 25 -23.87 -15.15 28.99
N ASN A 26 -24.94 -14.88 29.73
CA ASN A 26 -25.12 -13.74 30.62
C ASN A 26 -24.09 -13.79 31.78
N ILE A 27 -23.31 -12.72 31.98
CA ILE A 27 -22.59 -12.51 33.24
C ILE A 27 -22.72 -11.06 33.66
N SER A 28 -23.40 -10.91 34.78
CA SER A 28 -23.71 -9.69 35.51
C SER A 28 -22.45 -8.94 35.99
N SER A 29 -22.56 -7.61 35.93
CA SER A 29 -22.14 -6.66 36.97
C SER A 29 -20.73 -6.79 37.57
N VAL A 30 -19.81 -5.94 37.10
CA VAL A 30 -18.64 -5.50 37.90
C VAL A 30 -18.47 -3.99 37.79
N THR A 31 -18.95 -3.33 38.84
CA THR A 31 -18.47 -2.12 39.53
C THR A 31 -17.62 -1.10 38.75
N LEU A 32 -18.22 0.08 38.57
CA LEU A 32 -17.60 1.36 38.23
C LEU A 32 -16.47 1.75 39.21
N ILE A 33 -15.26 1.94 38.69
CA ILE A 33 -14.16 2.62 39.38
C ILE A 33 -14.08 4.05 38.83
N PRO A 34 -14.33 5.12 39.61
CA PRO A 34 -14.15 6.48 39.14
C PRO A 34 -12.68 6.90 39.32
N MET A 35 -11.90 6.96 38.23
CA MET A 35 -10.58 7.58 38.24
C MET A 35 -10.63 9.01 37.70
N ALA A 36 -10.49 9.94 38.65
CA ALA A 36 -9.78 11.21 38.60
C ALA A 36 -9.83 12.03 37.29
N ARG A 37 -10.62 13.11 37.38
CA ARG A 37 -10.64 14.28 36.50
C ARG A 37 -9.28 14.97 36.49
N SER A 38 -8.42 14.66 35.51
CA SER A 38 -7.18 15.40 35.26
C SER A 38 -7.53 16.76 34.65
N GLN A 39 -7.21 17.82 35.40
CA GLN A 39 -7.41 19.21 35.01
C GLN A 39 -6.38 19.59 33.95
N PHE A 40 -6.76 19.49 32.68
CA PHE A 40 -6.01 20.10 31.58
C PHE A 40 -6.25 21.62 31.61
N GLN A 41 -5.26 22.37 32.08
CA GLN A 41 -5.24 23.82 31.97
C GLN A 41 -4.96 24.23 30.51
N PRO A 42 -5.78 25.09 29.90
CA PRO A 42 -5.51 25.60 28.55
C PRO A 42 -4.35 26.60 28.59
N GLN A 43 -3.21 26.23 27.99
CA GLN A 43 -2.11 27.16 27.82
C GLN A 43 -2.45 28.22 26.77
N LYS A 44 -2.60 29.43 27.29
CA LYS A 44 -2.73 30.72 26.63
C LYS A 44 -1.68 30.90 25.51
N ARG A 45 -2.06 30.63 24.27
CA ARG A 45 -1.28 31.02 23.08
C ARG A 45 -1.21 32.55 23.03
N ARG A 46 0.00 33.07 23.16
CA ARG A 46 0.32 34.49 22.98
C ARG A 46 0.23 34.84 21.50
N ASN A 47 -0.64 35.79 21.17
CA ASN A 47 -0.60 36.51 19.90
C ASN A 47 0.69 37.32 19.84
N PHE A 48 1.59 36.97 18.93
CA PHE A 48 2.64 37.85 18.45
C PHE A 48 2.26 38.27 17.05
N GLY A 49 1.63 39.45 16.95
CA GLY A 49 1.66 40.20 15.71
C GLY A 49 3.09 40.68 15.47
N ASN A 50 3.59 40.52 14.26
CA ASN A 50 4.60 41.43 13.77
C ASN A 50 4.35 41.75 12.30
N SER A 51 4.28 43.06 12.09
CA SER A 51 4.07 43.80 10.86
C SER A 51 5.19 43.62 9.84
N ASN A 52 4.79 43.79 8.58
CA ASN A 52 5.49 44.47 7.50
C ASN A 52 6.99 44.16 7.31
N ARG A 53 7.31 43.52 6.18
CA ARG A 53 8.15 44.15 5.14
C ARG A 53 8.20 43.27 3.89
N THR A 54 7.57 43.74 2.83
CA THR A 54 8.05 43.52 1.46
C THR A 54 9.46 44.10 1.34
N PRO A 55 10.38 43.41 0.66
CA PRO A 55 11.10 44.10 -0.40
C PRO A 55 11.13 43.29 -1.70
N GLY A 56 11.28 44.03 -2.80
CA GLY A 56 11.03 43.62 -4.16
C GLY A 56 11.75 42.38 -4.65
N PHE A 57 11.08 41.72 -5.60
CA PHE A 57 11.61 40.65 -6.43
C PHE A 57 12.77 41.18 -7.27
N SER A 58 13.98 41.13 -6.71
CA SER A 58 15.22 41.13 -7.47
C SER A 58 15.51 39.69 -7.91
N TRP A 59 15.11 39.37 -9.13
CA TRP A 59 15.57 38.24 -9.93
C TRP A 59 17.11 38.27 -10.05
N MET A 60 17.83 37.69 -9.09
CA MET A 60 19.21 37.29 -9.31
C MET A 60 19.35 35.82 -8.99
N ALA A 61 19.88 35.12 -9.99
CA ALA A 61 20.06 33.68 -10.06
C ALA A 61 20.77 33.13 -8.82
N THR A 62 20.07 32.28 -8.08
CA THR A 62 20.68 31.35 -7.14
C THR A 62 20.74 29.99 -7.83
N VAL A 63 21.97 29.48 -7.91
CA VAL A 63 22.36 28.12 -8.27
C VAL A 63 21.28 27.11 -7.84
N GLY A 64 20.86 26.28 -8.79
CA GLY A 64 19.85 25.24 -8.58
C GLY A 64 20.28 24.22 -7.54
N GLU A 65 20.00 24.52 -6.28
CA GLU A 65 19.92 23.52 -5.23
C GLU A 65 18.60 22.77 -5.46
N LYS A 66 18.69 21.55 -6.00
CA LYS A 66 17.57 20.60 -6.00
C LYS A 66 17.13 20.44 -4.54
N VAL A 67 16.03 21.08 -4.16
CA VAL A 67 15.34 20.77 -2.92
C VAL A 67 14.85 19.33 -3.04
N GLN A 68 15.64 18.41 -2.49
CA GLN A 68 15.27 17.01 -2.32
C GLN A 68 14.20 17.00 -1.23
N VAL A 69 12.93 17.19 -1.63
CA VAL A 69 11.82 16.98 -0.71
C VAL A 69 11.83 15.49 -0.38
N SER A 70 12.39 15.14 0.78
CA SER A 70 12.31 13.80 1.34
C SER A 70 10.87 13.57 1.83
N THR A 71 9.96 13.39 0.88
CA THR A 71 8.57 13.02 1.16
C THR A 71 8.56 11.58 1.62
N VAL A 72 8.18 11.37 2.88
CA VAL A 72 7.91 10.02 3.40
C VAL A 72 6.67 9.49 2.67
N PRO A 73 6.71 8.29 2.07
CA PRO A 73 5.55 7.74 1.39
C PRO A 73 4.41 7.48 2.38
N THR A 74 3.19 7.76 1.94
CA THR A 74 1.99 7.42 2.71
C THR A 74 1.83 5.90 2.68
N SER A 75 1.61 5.29 3.85
CA SER A 75 1.40 3.84 3.96
C SER A 75 -0.01 3.56 4.48
N VAL A 76 -0.76 2.69 3.78
CA VAL A 76 -2.17 2.38 4.07
C VAL A 76 -2.37 0.88 4.34
N PRO A 77 -3.36 0.48 5.15
CA PRO A 77 -3.65 -0.93 5.37
C PRO A 77 -4.23 -1.60 4.11
N VAL A 78 -4.09 -2.92 4.00
CA VAL A 78 -4.49 -3.70 2.80
C VAL A 78 -5.95 -3.54 2.37
N ARG A 79 -6.89 -3.31 3.30
CA ARG A 79 -8.29 -3.07 2.96
C ARG A 79 -8.48 -1.76 2.20
N VAL A 80 -7.81 -0.70 2.65
CA VAL A 80 -7.81 0.60 1.97
C VAL A 80 -7.10 0.48 0.62
N ALA A 81 -6.02 -0.30 0.54
CA ALA A 81 -5.36 -0.56 -0.74
C ALA A 81 -6.29 -1.24 -1.77
N LEU A 82 -7.19 -2.14 -1.34
CA LEU A 82 -8.21 -2.72 -2.20
C LEU A 82 -9.23 -1.67 -2.68
N GLU A 83 -9.67 -0.78 -1.80
CA GLU A 83 -10.58 0.32 -2.17
C GLU A 83 -9.92 1.25 -3.22
N LEU A 84 -8.63 1.56 -3.04
CA LEU A 84 -7.86 2.34 -4.02
C LEU A 84 -7.74 1.60 -5.37
N LEU A 85 -7.48 0.29 -5.35
CA LEU A 85 -7.43 -0.52 -6.56
C LEU A 85 -8.79 -0.49 -7.31
N GLN A 86 -9.90 -0.59 -6.58
CA GLN A 86 -11.25 -0.49 -7.13
C GLN A 86 -11.59 0.92 -7.64
N ALA A 87 -10.99 1.96 -7.06
CA ALA A 87 -11.09 3.34 -7.52
C ALA A 87 -10.25 3.62 -8.78
N GLY A 88 -9.50 2.63 -9.29
CA GLY A 88 -8.70 2.72 -10.51
C GLY A 88 -7.22 3.01 -10.27
N HIS A 89 -6.74 2.98 -9.03
CA HIS A 89 -5.31 3.05 -8.74
C HIS A 89 -4.62 1.81 -9.28
N ARG A 90 -3.37 1.96 -9.68
CA ARG A 90 -2.61 0.89 -10.32
C ARG A 90 -1.69 0.20 -9.33
N TYR A 91 -1.73 -1.13 -9.30
CA TYR A 91 -0.92 -1.91 -8.38
C TYR A 91 0.46 -2.24 -8.96
N LEU A 92 1.51 -1.82 -8.27
CA LEU A 92 2.90 -2.16 -8.54
C LEU A 92 3.40 -3.17 -7.50
N ASP A 93 3.65 -4.41 -7.93
CA ASP A 93 4.27 -5.43 -7.08
C ASP A 93 5.78 -5.41 -7.28
N VAL A 94 6.53 -5.13 -6.20
CA VAL A 94 7.99 -5.03 -6.24
C VAL A 94 8.73 -6.28 -5.75
N ARG A 95 8.01 -7.39 -5.57
CA ARG A 95 8.58 -8.72 -5.27
C ARG A 95 9.32 -9.30 -6.47
N THR A 96 10.05 -10.39 -6.26
CA THR A 96 10.69 -11.10 -7.37
C THR A 96 9.64 -11.76 -8.27
N ALA A 97 10.01 -12.07 -9.51
CA ALA A 97 9.09 -12.68 -10.47
C ALA A 97 8.57 -14.05 -9.98
N GLU A 98 9.40 -14.79 -9.24
CA GLU A 98 9.02 -16.09 -8.67
C GLU A 98 7.95 -15.92 -7.57
N GLU A 99 8.10 -14.93 -6.69
CA GLU A 99 7.10 -14.62 -5.66
C GLU A 99 5.77 -14.16 -6.28
N PHE A 100 5.82 -13.51 -7.44
CA PHE A 100 4.64 -13.02 -8.16
C PHE A 100 3.90 -14.15 -8.88
N SER A 101 4.62 -15.09 -9.51
CA SER A 101 4.01 -16.25 -10.17
C SER A 101 3.33 -17.22 -9.21
N ASP A 102 3.76 -17.26 -7.94
CA ASP A 102 3.11 -18.06 -6.90
C ASP A 102 1.76 -17.47 -6.44
N GLY A 103 1.49 -16.20 -6.79
CA GLY A 103 0.25 -15.51 -6.52
C GLY A 103 0.47 -14.02 -6.26
N HIS A 104 -0.48 -13.21 -6.71
CA HIS A 104 -0.39 -11.75 -6.65
C HIS A 104 -1.78 -11.11 -6.57
N ALA A 105 -1.84 -9.83 -6.21
CA ALA A 105 -3.09 -9.08 -6.25
C ALA A 105 -3.60 -8.96 -7.69
N THR A 106 -4.91 -9.09 -7.90
CA THR A 106 -5.53 -9.02 -9.23
C THR A 106 -5.17 -7.73 -9.97
N GLY A 107 -4.72 -7.86 -11.22
CA GLY A 107 -4.32 -6.72 -12.05
C GLY A 107 -3.00 -6.04 -11.66
N ALA A 108 -2.22 -6.63 -10.76
CA ALA A 108 -0.91 -6.11 -10.39
C ALA A 108 0.12 -6.24 -11.53
N ILE A 109 1.01 -5.26 -11.63
CA ILE A 109 2.16 -5.28 -12.53
C ILE A 109 3.42 -5.55 -11.71
N ASN A 110 4.15 -6.61 -12.07
CA ASN A 110 5.39 -6.96 -11.37
C ASN A 110 6.59 -6.21 -11.96
N ILE A 111 7.29 -5.44 -11.12
CA ILE A 111 8.60 -4.86 -11.44
C ILE A 111 9.49 -5.07 -10.22
N PRO A 112 10.38 -6.09 -10.22
CA PRO A 112 11.19 -6.41 -9.06
C PRO A 112 12.09 -5.25 -8.65
N TYR A 113 11.98 -4.82 -7.39
CA TYR A 113 12.89 -3.82 -6.82
C TYR A 113 14.26 -4.41 -6.48
N MET A 114 14.30 -5.72 -6.21
CA MET A 114 15.51 -6.47 -5.94
C MET A 114 15.44 -7.82 -6.65
N PHE A 115 16.58 -8.30 -7.12
CA PHE A 115 16.76 -9.63 -7.70
C PHE A 115 17.44 -10.57 -6.70
N ARG A 116 17.06 -11.84 -6.73
CA ARG A 116 17.79 -12.92 -6.04
C ARG A 116 19.03 -13.27 -6.87
N ILE A 117 20.21 -13.04 -6.31
CA ILE A 117 21.48 -13.40 -6.94
C ILE A 117 22.31 -14.20 -5.92
N GLY A 118 22.50 -15.48 -6.20
CA GLY A 118 23.14 -16.42 -5.27
C GLY A 118 22.34 -16.55 -3.97
N SER A 119 23.03 -16.35 -2.83
CA SER A 119 22.41 -16.38 -1.50
C SER A 119 21.84 -15.03 -1.04
N GLY A 120 21.96 -13.97 -1.85
CA GLY A 120 21.63 -12.60 -1.47
C GLY A 120 20.58 -11.94 -2.37
N MET A 121 20.17 -10.74 -1.94
CA MET A 121 19.31 -9.83 -2.70
C MET A 121 20.14 -8.64 -3.19
N THR A 122 20.02 -8.30 -4.47
CA THR A 122 20.69 -7.14 -5.07
C THR A 122 19.64 -6.18 -5.64
N LYS A 123 19.81 -4.87 -5.38
CA LYS A 123 18.90 -3.83 -5.89
C LYS A 123 18.92 -3.80 -7.42
N ASN A 124 17.74 -3.69 -8.03
CA ASN A 124 17.59 -3.53 -9.47
C ASN A 124 18.02 -2.10 -9.87
N PRO A 125 19.10 -1.92 -10.66
CA PRO A 125 19.55 -0.58 -11.08
C PRO A 125 18.59 0.06 -12.10
N ASN A 126 17.82 -0.76 -12.83
CA ASN A 126 16.92 -0.32 -13.89
C ASN A 126 15.46 -0.18 -13.41
N PHE A 127 15.22 -0.24 -12.09
CA PHE A 127 13.88 -0.23 -11.51
C PHE A 127 13.04 0.96 -12.00
N LEU A 128 13.57 2.18 -11.90
CA LEU A 128 12.85 3.40 -12.30
C LEU A 128 12.54 3.43 -13.80
N GLU A 129 13.47 3.00 -14.64
CA GLU A 129 13.26 2.95 -16.10
C GLU A 129 12.16 1.95 -16.46
N GLN A 130 12.13 0.79 -15.78
CA GLN A 130 11.08 -0.21 -15.97
C GLN A 130 9.72 0.32 -15.51
N VAL A 131 9.66 0.99 -14.36
CA VAL A 131 8.41 1.62 -13.88
C VAL A 131 7.89 2.64 -14.89
N LEU A 132 8.75 3.52 -15.42
CA LEU A 132 8.34 4.54 -16.39
C LEU A 132 7.80 3.98 -17.72
N LYS A 133 8.12 2.72 -18.07
CA LYS A 133 7.54 2.06 -19.26
C LYS A 133 6.08 1.68 -19.06
N HIS A 134 5.69 1.46 -17.81
CA HIS A 134 4.34 1.04 -17.46
C HIS A 134 3.52 2.17 -16.85
N PHE A 135 4.13 3.08 -16.08
CA PHE A 135 3.47 4.07 -15.25
C PHE A 135 3.92 5.49 -15.58
N GLY A 136 2.96 6.41 -15.68
CA GLY A 136 3.20 7.85 -15.70
C GLY A 136 3.59 8.37 -14.33
N LYS A 137 4.26 9.53 -14.28
CA LYS A 137 4.63 10.17 -12.99
C LYS A 137 3.42 10.73 -12.24
N ASP A 138 2.37 11.06 -12.98
CA ASP A 138 1.08 11.56 -12.47
C ASP A 138 0.07 10.44 -12.21
N ASP A 139 0.47 9.17 -12.42
CA ASP A 139 -0.40 8.03 -12.12
C ASP A 139 -0.53 7.84 -10.61
N GLU A 140 -1.71 7.39 -10.21
CA GLU A 140 -2.00 6.93 -8.86
C GLU A 140 -1.56 5.46 -8.70
N ILE A 141 -0.47 5.24 -7.96
CA ILE A 141 0.23 3.96 -7.83
C ILE A 141 0.17 3.48 -6.38
N ILE A 142 -0.33 2.27 -6.19
CA ILE A 142 -0.20 1.53 -4.93
C ILE A 142 0.95 0.53 -5.05
N VAL A 143 1.89 0.56 -4.10
CA VAL A 143 3.12 -0.25 -4.14
C VAL A 143 3.07 -1.32 -3.06
N GLY A 144 3.18 -2.58 -3.47
CA GLY A 144 3.14 -3.74 -2.59
C GLY A 144 4.43 -4.55 -2.66
N CYS A 145 4.81 -5.16 -1.53
CA CYS A 145 5.81 -6.22 -1.50
C CYS A 145 5.36 -7.35 -0.58
N GLN A 146 6.24 -8.27 -0.17
CA GLN A 146 5.81 -9.38 0.71
C GLN A 146 5.33 -8.93 2.09
N LEU A 147 6.04 -7.97 2.73
CA LEU A 147 5.80 -7.56 4.13
C LEU A 147 5.80 -6.03 4.36
N GLY A 148 5.82 -5.22 3.31
CA GLY A 148 5.85 -3.74 3.37
C GLY A 148 7.24 -3.08 3.35
N LYS A 149 8.33 -3.78 3.70
CA LYS A 149 9.68 -3.15 3.78
C LYS A 149 10.25 -2.72 2.42
N ARG A 150 10.20 -3.62 1.43
CA ARG A 150 10.73 -3.35 0.08
C ARG A 150 9.89 -2.31 -0.66
N SER A 151 8.57 -2.36 -0.49
CA SER A 151 7.63 -1.41 -1.10
C SER A 151 7.79 -0.01 -0.54
N PHE A 152 8.05 0.15 0.76
CA PHE A 152 8.34 1.45 1.35
C PHE A 152 9.60 2.09 0.75
N MET A 153 10.68 1.31 0.57
CA MET A 153 11.90 1.78 -0.09
C MET A 153 11.67 2.15 -1.55
N ALA A 154 10.95 1.29 -2.29
CA ALA A 154 10.60 1.54 -3.68
C ALA A 154 9.73 2.80 -3.82
N ALA A 155 8.74 2.98 -2.95
CA ALA A 155 7.88 4.16 -2.92
C ALA A 155 8.67 5.44 -2.64
N THR A 156 9.65 5.37 -1.73
CA THR A 156 10.57 6.49 -1.47
C THR A 156 11.38 6.85 -2.72
N ASP A 157 11.92 5.86 -3.42
CA ASP A 157 12.68 6.08 -4.67
C ASP A 157 11.78 6.65 -5.79
N LEU A 158 10.52 6.23 -5.87
CA LEU A 158 9.56 6.76 -6.84
C LEU A 158 9.20 8.22 -6.53
N LEU A 159 8.91 8.56 -5.28
CA LEU A 159 8.68 9.95 -4.87
C LEU A 159 9.91 10.82 -5.18
N ALA A 160 11.12 10.33 -4.89
CA ALA A 160 12.36 11.03 -5.22
C ALA A 160 12.58 11.20 -6.73
N ALA A 161 12.05 10.29 -7.55
CA ALA A 161 12.06 10.37 -9.02
C ALA A 161 10.97 11.32 -9.58
N GLY A 162 10.13 11.88 -8.71
CA GLY A 162 9.09 12.86 -9.04
C GLY A 162 7.73 12.25 -9.36
N PHE A 163 7.45 11.02 -8.92
CA PHE A 163 6.09 10.50 -8.91
C PHE A 163 5.29 11.20 -7.82
N THR A 164 4.03 11.56 -8.10
CA THR A 164 3.20 12.36 -7.19
C THR A 164 2.16 11.53 -6.43
N GLY A 165 1.60 10.49 -7.07
CA GLY A 165 0.54 9.65 -6.52
C GLY A 165 1.02 8.30 -5.97
N VAL A 166 2.07 8.26 -5.13
CA VAL A 166 2.62 6.97 -4.64
C VAL A 166 2.14 6.65 -3.23
N THR A 167 1.52 5.48 -3.06
CA THR A 167 1.05 4.96 -1.77
C THR A 167 1.64 3.57 -1.51
N ASP A 168 2.25 3.36 -0.35
CA ASP A 168 2.73 2.05 0.11
C ASP A 168 1.61 1.23 0.78
N ILE A 169 1.66 -0.09 0.63
CA ILE A 169 0.73 -1.01 1.29
C ILE A 169 1.37 -1.61 2.54
N ALA A 170 0.88 -1.20 3.70
CA ALA A 170 1.29 -1.74 4.99
C ALA A 170 0.94 -3.23 5.09
N GLY A 171 1.90 -4.05 5.54
CA GLY A 171 1.74 -5.51 5.67
C GLY A 171 1.93 -6.29 4.37
N GLY A 172 1.91 -5.63 3.21
CA GLY A 172 2.19 -6.24 1.91
C GLY A 172 1.24 -7.39 1.53
N TYR A 173 1.74 -8.28 0.66
CA TYR A 173 1.01 -9.44 0.15
C TYR A 173 0.65 -10.47 1.23
N ALA A 174 1.46 -10.59 2.29
CA ALA A 174 1.13 -11.45 3.43
C ALA A 174 -0.18 -11.01 4.10
N ALA A 175 -0.32 -9.72 4.39
CA ALA A 175 -1.56 -9.20 4.95
C ALA A 175 -2.72 -9.25 3.94
N TRP A 176 -2.44 -9.10 2.64
CA TRP A 176 -3.45 -9.19 1.57
C TRP A 176 -4.11 -10.58 1.55
N THR A 177 -3.29 -11.63 1.57
CA THR A 177 -3.75 -13.02 1.59
C THR A 177 -4.40 -13.41 2.92
N GLU A 178 -3.87 -12.97 4.05
CA GLU A 178 -4.46 -13.19 5.38
C GLU A 178 -5.88 -12.61 5.49
N ASN A 179 -6.13 -11.47 4.82
CA ASN A 179 -7.45 -10.84 4.79
C ASN A 179 -8.39 -11.46 3.73
N GLY A 180 -7.95 -12.48 2.99
CA GLY A 180 -8.75 -13.13 1.95
C GLY A 180 -9.11 -12.21 0.78
N LEU A 181 -8.24 -11.25 0.47
CA LEU A 181 -8.47 -10.30 -0.62
C LEU A 181 -8.24 -10.99 -1.99
N PRO A 182 -8.83 -10.48 -3.09
CA PRO A 182 -8.73 -11.11 -4.41
C PRO A 182 -7.28 -11.26 -4.90
N THR A 183 -6.96 -12.43 -5.46
CA THR A 183 -5.63 -12.77 -5.97
C THR A 183 -5.71 -13.55 -7.28
N ASP A 184 -4.73 -13.34 -8.14
CA ASP A 184 -4.51 -14.08 -9.38
C ASP A 184 -3.18 -14.86 -9.33
N SER A 185 -2.97 -15.76 -10.29
CA SER A 185 -1.77 -16.59 -10.46
C SER A 185 -1.34 -16.65 -11.92
#